data_AF-A0A1V8T4X4-F1
#
_entry.id   AF-A0A1V8T4X4-F1
#
_cell.length_a   1.000
_cell.length_b   1.000
_cell.length_c   1.000
_cell.angle_alpha   90.00
_cell.angle_beta   90.00
_cell.angle_gamma   90.00
#
_symmetry.space_group_name_H-M   'P 1'
#
loop_
_entity.id
_entity.type
_entity.pdbx_description
1 polymer ?
#
loop_
_entity_poly.entity_id
_entity_poly.type
_entity_poly.pdbx_seq_one_letter_code
_entity_poly.pdbx_strand_id
1 'polypeptide(L)'
;MSEHIPESIPTSSTSHHRPAKRRALSPTSTQSAHLASLFANPDREISTTSKSLTRTPLAPPEIVANVQGSSAGAGSGEFHVYKASRRREYERLRIMDQEVEREEKQKDWEEEWERVRKADEEKLSRNRAKREKAKMRKGKGGVGVGGVAGGNGVTKKRLGPAKIAQVESGDGADEAKATEATGDAYAAVEEENGITIHEDD
;
A
#
# COMPACT_ATOMS: atom_id res chain seq x y z
N MET A 1 -70.53 40.73 1.41
CA MET A 1 -69.15 40.99 0.93
C MET A 1 -68.37 39.71 1.19
N SER A 2 -68.01 38.99 0.13
CA SER A 2 -67.28 37.72 0.21
C SER A 2 -65.81 37.98 0.50
N GLU A 3 -65.28 37.31 1.52
CA GLU A 3 -63.89 37.41 1.95
C GLU A 3 -62.95 36.78 0.90
N HIS A 4 -61.77 37.37 0.75
CA HIS A 4 -60.74 36.95 -0.19
C HIS A 4 -59.96 35.77 0.41
N ILE A 5 -60.03 34.60 -0.24
CA ILE A 5 -59.15 33.48 0.10
C ILE A 5 -57.86 33.69 -0.70
N PRO A 6 -56.69 33.84 -0.06
CA PRO A 6 -55.44 33.92 -0.81
C PRO A 6 -55.19 32.59 -1.51
N GLU A 7 -55.06 32.64 -2.84
CA GLU A 7 -54.76 31.49 -3.68
C GLU A 7 -53.47 30.78 -3.22
N SER A 8 -53.51 29.46 -3.33
CA SER A 8 -52.45 28.52 -2.98
C SER A 8 -51.06 28.97 -3.41
N ILE A 9 -50.15 29.12 -2.44
CA ILE A 9 -48.72 29.28 -2.71
C ILE A 9 -48.22 27.97 -3.33
N PRO A 10 -47.58 27.97 -4.52
CA PRO A 10 -47.06 26.76 -5.13
C PRO A 10 -45.92 26.19 -4.26
N THR A 11 -46.17 25.05 -3.62
CA THR A 11 -45.22 24.32 -2.76
C THR A 11 -44.06 23.66 -3.54
N SER A 12 -43.89 23.97 -4.83
CA SER A 12 -42.84 23.38 -5.68
C SER A 12 -41.52 24.16 -5.69
N SER A 13 -41.42 25.30 -5.01
CA SER A 13 -40.17 26.10 -4.96
C SER A 13 -39.15 25.65 -3.90
N THR A 14 -39.41 24.58 -3.14
CA THR A 14 -38.37 24.02 -2.27
C THR A 14 -37.40 23.22 -3.14
N SER A 15 -36.32 23.88 -3.59
CA SER A 15 -35.15 23.21 -4.14
C SER A 15 -34.59 22.26 -3.08
N HIS A 16 -35.04 21.01 -3.11
CA HIS A 16 -34.46 19.96 -2.29
C HIS A 16 -33.01 19.82 -2.71
N HIS A 17 -32.10 20.37 -1.90
CA HIS A 17 -30.66 20.17 -2.01
C HIS A 17 -30.39 18.72 -1.60
N ARG A 18 -30.77 17.78 -2.47
CA ARG A 18 -30.32 16.41 -2.38
C ARG A 18 -28.79 16.48 -2.47
N PRO A 19 -28.04 15.96 -1.47
CA PRO A 19 -26.59 15.99 -1.54
C PRO A 19 -26.18 15.30 -2.84
N ALA A 20 -25.59 16.07 -3.76
CA ALA A 20 -25.11 15.54 -5.02
C ALA A 20 -24.13 14.41 -4.70
N LYS A 21 -24.40 13.23 -5.25
CA LYS A 21 -23.57 12.03 -5.06
C LYS A 21 -22.13 12.42 -5.41
N ARG A 22 -21.25 12.50 -4.41
CA ARG A 22 -19.85 12.89 -4.60
C ARG A 22 -19.26 11.91 -5.60
N ARG A 23 -18.98 12.38 -6.81
CA ARG A 23 -18.30 11.58 -7.83
C ARG A 23 -16.92 11.25 -7.28
N ALA A 24 -16.50 9.99 -7.39
CA ALA A 24 -15.12 9.62 -7.11
C ALA A 24 -14.24 10.41 -8.09
N LEU A 25 -13.55 11.43 -7.58
CA LEU A 25 -12.67 12.28 -8.38
C LEU A 25 -11.52 11.41 -8.90
N SER A 26 -11.19 11.54 -10.18
CA SER A 26 -10.00 10.86 -10.73
C SER A 26 -8.74 11.34 -10.00
N PRO A 27 -7.66 10.53 -9.95
CA PRO A 27 -6.40 10.95 -9.33
C PRO A 27 -5.87 12.28 -9.91
N THR A 28 -6.07 12.51 -11.20
CA THR A 28 -5.70 13.78 -11.85
C THR A 28 -6.57 14.94 -11.37
N SER A 29 -7.85 14.69 -11.10
CA SER A 29 -8.76 15.70 -10.57
C SER A 29 -8.44 16.10 -9.13
N THR A 30 -7.98 15.15 -8.29
CA THR A 30 -7.56 15.47 -6.91
C THR A 30 -6.24 16.24 -6.89
N GLN A 31 -5.28 15.85 -7.74
CA GLN A 31 -4.02 16.56 -7.91
C GLN A 31 -4.24 18.00 -8.42
N SER A 32 -5.06 18.19 -9.45
CA SER A 32 -5.35 19.53 -9.97
C SER A 32 -6.05 20.43 -8.95
N ALA A 33 -6.96 19.89 -8.14
CA ALA A 33 -7.56 20.64 -7.03
C ALA A 33 -6.54 21.05 -5.96
N HIS A 34 -5.59 20.16 -5.62
CA HIS A 34 -4.50 20.48 -4.70
C HIS A 34 -3.58 21.56 -5.27
N LEU A 35 -3.21 21.45 -6.56
CA LEU A 35 -2.42 22.46 -7.26
C LEU A 35 -3.14 23.81 -7.30
N ALA A 36 -4.44 23.84 -7.58
CA ALA A 36 -5.23 25.07 -7.57
C ALA A 36 -5.22 25.73 -6.17
N SER A 37 -5.28 24.94 -5.10
CA SER A 37 -5.16 25.44 -3.71
C SER A 37 -3.78 26.02 -3.42
N LEU A 38 -2.70 25.37 -3.89
CA LEU A 38 -1.33 25.87 -3.75
C LEU A 38 -1.12 27.16 -4.54
N PHE A 39 -1.64 27.25 -5.77
CA PHE A 39 -1.53 28.45 -6.62
C PHE A 39 -2.40 29.62 -6.16
N ALA A 40 -3.42 29.39 -5.34
CA ALA A 40 -4.22 30.47 -4.78
C ALA A 40 -3.39 31.40 -3.86
N ASN A 41 -2.34 30.88 -3.22
CA ASN A 41 -1.43 31.65 -2.36
C ASN A 41 0.03 31.26 -2.65
N PRO A 42 0.62 31.79 -3.74
CA PRO A 42 1.97 31.40 -4.17
C PRO A 42 3.08 31.83 -3.20
N ASP A 43 2.84 32.87 -2.39
CA ASP A 43 3.83 33.38 -1.42
C ASP A 43 3.89 32.56 -0.12
N ARG A 44 2.99 31.58 0.06
CA ARG A 44 2.96 30.75 1.27
C ARG A 44 4.08 29.72 1.24
N GLU A 45 4.93 29.73 2.26
CA GLU A 45 5.96 28.71 2.45
C GLU A 45 5.36 27.29 2.57
N ILE A 46 5.87 26.37 1.74
CA ILE A 46 5.43 24.97 1.71
C ILE A 46 6.39 24.15 2.59
N SER A 47 5.90 23.61 3.70
CA SER A 47 6.66 22.69 4.55
C SER A 47 6.84 21.34 3.86
N THR A 48 8.02 21.11 3.26
CA THR A 48 8.40 19.83 2.63
C THR A 48 8.79 18.75 3.63
N THR A 49 9.04 19.11 4.89
CA THR A 49 9.35 18.15 5.95
C THR A 49 8.10 17.32 6.25
N SER A 50 8.06 16.11 5.70
CA SER A 50 7.11 15.08 6.11
C SER A 50 7.40 14.71 7.56
N LYS A 51 6.65 15.28 8.50
CA LYS A 51 6.72 14.85 9.90
C LYS A 51 6.19 13.43 9.97
N SER A 52 7.07 12.44 10.12
CA SER A 52 6.65 11.12 10.54
C SER A 52 6.10 11.26 11.96
N LEU A 53 4.79 11.10 12.11
CA LEU A 53 4.14 11.09 13.41
C LEU A 53 4.38 9.73 14.06
N THR A 54 5.62 9.48 14.51
CA THR A 54 5.89 8.36 15.41
C THR A 54 5.20 8.65 16.73
N ARG A 55 4.29 7.76 17.14
CA ARG A 55 3.57 7.90 18.41
C ARG A 55 4.51 7.45 19.52
N THR A 56 5.24 8.37 20.11
CA THR A 56 6.06 8.10 21.30
C THR A 56 5.21 8.22 22.56
N PRO A 57 5.26 7.26 23.50
CA PRO A 57 4.56 7.40 24.77
C PRO A 57 5.15 8.59 25.54
N LEU A 58 4.29 9.38 26.20
CA LEU A 58 4.76 10.48 27.04
C LEU A 58 5.52 9.92 28.24
N ALA A 59 6.69 10.49 28.54
CA ALA A 59 7.47 10.12 29.70
C ALA A 59 6.64 10.28 30.99
N PRO A 60 6.70 9.32 31.93
CA PRO A 60 6.02 9.45 33.20
C PRO A 60 6.58 10.66 33.97
N PRO A 61 5.74 11.45 34.66
CA PRO A 61 6.21 12.57 35.47
C PRO A 61 7.10 12.07 36.61
N GLU A 62 8.23 12.74 36.85
CA GLU A 62 9.20 12.33 37.87
C GLU A 62 8.68 12.48 39.30
N ILE A 63 7.90 13.53 39.58
CA ILE A 63 7.37 13.82 40.91
C ILE A 63 5.84 13.91 40.83
N VAL A 64 5.18 13.04 41.58
CA VAL A 64 3.74 13.12 41.80
C VAL A 64 3.51 13.83 43.14
N ALA A 65 3.04 15.08 43.08
CA ALA A 65 2.85 15.90 44.29
C ALA A 65 1.63 15.49 45.13
N ASN A 66 0.68 14.74 44.56
CA ASN A 66 -0.63 14.48 45.16
C ASN A 66 -0.75 13.05 45.73
N VAL A 67 0.31 12.54 46.35
CA VAL A 67 0.31 11.19 46.92
C VAL A 67 -0.31 11.22 48.32
N GLN A 68 -1.48 10.62 48.46
CA GLN A 68 -2.13 10.41 49.75
C GLN A 68 -1.37 9.33 50.54
N GLY A 69 -1.35 9.41 51.88
CA GLY A 69 -0.60 8.47 52.72
C GLY A 69 -0.99 7.00 52.51
N SER A 70 -0.04 6.08 52.70
CA SER A 70 -0.19 4.66 52.33
C SER A 70 -1.30 3.91 53.08
N SER A 71 -1.70 4.39 54.25
CA SER A 71 -2.80 3.82 55.05
C SER A 71 -4.13 4.56 54.88
N ALA A 72 -4.16 5.61 54.08
CA ALA A 72 -5.38 6.37 53.85
C ALA A 72 -6.30 5.63 52.87
N GLY A 73 -7.61 5.71 53.09
CA GLY A 73 -8.62 4.98 52.31
C GLY A 73 -8.73 5.45 50.85
N ALA A 74 -9.42 4.66 50.02
CA ALA A 74 -9.67 5.00 48.62
C ALA A 74 -10.54 6.27 48.51
N GLY A 75 -10.00 7.33 47.91
CA GLY A 75 -10.73 8.55 47.57
C GLY A 75 -11.62 8.36 46.33
N SER A 76 -12.59 9.26 46.14
CA SER A 76 -13.50 9.22 44.97
C SER A 76 -12.79 9.43 43.62
N GLY A 77 -11.63 10.10 43.62
CA GLY A 77 -10.81 10.32 42.43
C GLY A 77 -9.88 9.17 42.06
N GLU A 78 -9.65 8.21 42.96
CA GLU A 78 -8.63 7.16 42.79
C GLU A 78 -8.93 6.27 41.58
N PHE A 79 -10.21 5.99 41.34
CA PHE A 79 -10.65 5.23 40.17
C PHE A 79 -10.22 5.88 38.86
N HIS A 80 -10.33 7.20 38.75
CA HIS A 80 -9.96 7.92 37.54
C HIS A 80 -8.44 8.00 37.35
N VAL A 81 -7.69 8.14 38.45
CA VAL A 81 -6.22 8.06 38.44
C VAL A 81 -5.77 6.69 37.91
N TYR A 82 -6.36 5.61 38.42
CA TYR A 82 -6.09 4.25 37.95
C TYR A 82 -6.44 4.05 36.48
N LYS A 83 -7.64 4.50 36.06
CA LYS A 83 -8.07 4.38 34.66
C LYS A 83 -7.11 5.11 33.72
N ALA A 84 -6.63 6.29 34.10
CA ALA A 84 -5.68 7.05 33.31
C ALA A 84 -4.30 6.38 33.29
N SER A 85 -3.78 5.91 34.43
CA SER A 85 -2.48 5.24 34.51
C SER A 85 -2.47 3.92 33.73
N ARG A 86 -3.50 3.09 33.89
CA ARG A 86 -3.65 1.83 33.14
C ARG A 86 -3.72 2.07 31.63
N ARG A 87 -4.43 3.12 31.19
CA ARG A 87 -4.50 3.47 29.76
C ARG A 87 -3.14 3.90 29.21
N ARG A 88 -2.39 4.73 29.95
CA ARG A 88 -1.03 5.13 29.57
C ARG A 88 -0.10 3.93 29.49
N GLU A 89 -0.21 3.01 30.45
CA GLU A 89 0.66 1.82 30.50
C GLU A 89 0.37 0.85 29.36
N TYR A 90 -0.91 0.59 29.04
CA TYR A 90 -1.26 -0.23 27.88
C TYR A 90 -0.83 0.40 26.56
N GLU A 91 -0.91 1.72 26.43
CA GLU A 91 -0.39 2.43 25.27
C GLU A 91 1.14 2.29 25.17
N ARG A 92 1.85 2.44 26.29
CA ARG A 92 3.30 2.27 26.35
C ARG A 92 3.73 0.86 25.94
N LEU A 93 3.12 -0.18 26.52
CA LEU A 93 3.39 -1.58 26.18
C LEU A 93 3.09 -1.86 24.71
N ARG A 94 1.93 -1.41 24.23
CA ARG A 94 1.53 -1.59 22.83
C ARG A 94 2.50 -0.93 21.83
N ILE A 95 3.06 0.24 22.16
CA ILE A 95 4.04 0.92 21.31
C ILE A 95 5.36 0.15 21.31
N MET A 96 5.83 -0.26 22.50
CA MET A 96 7.05 -1.07 22.65
C MET A 96 6.95 -2.38 21.86
N ASP A 97 5.84 -3.10 21.98
CA ASP A 97 5.61 -4.36 21.24
C ASP A 97 5.61 -4.13 19.72
N GLN A 98 5.01 -3.04 19.23
CA GLN A 98 5.01 -2.67 17.81
C GLN A 98 6.38 -2.23 17.30
N GLU A 99 7.21 -1.63 18.15
CA GLU A 99 8.58 -1.26 17.80
C GLU A 99 9.43 -2.52 17.65
N VAL A 100 9.36 -3.44 18.62
CA VAL A 100 10.05 -4.75 18.55
C VAL A 100 9.64 -5.52 17.30
N GLU A 101 8.34 -5.65 17.04
CA GLU A 101 7.83 -6.34 15.84
C GLU A 101 8.31 -5.69 14.53
N ARG A 102 8.41 -4.34 14.49
CA ARG A 102 8.97 -3.65 13.31
C ARG A 102 10.46 -3.91 13.15
N GLU A 103 11.21 -3.86 14.23
CA GLU A 103 12.66 -4.08 14.21
C GLU A 103 13.00 -5.50 13.77
N GLU A 104 12.28 -6.51 14.27
CA GLU A 104 12.43 -7.91 13.85
C GLU A 104 12.15 -8.06 12.36
N LYS A 105 10.99 -7.59 11.89
CA LYS A 105 10.64 -7.63 10.46
C LYS A 105 11.64 -6.89 9.57
N GLN A 106 12.20 -5.78 10.08
CA GLN A 106 13.20 -5.02 9.34
C GLN A 106 14.53 -5.76 9.24
N LYS A 107 14.96 -6.43 10.32
CA LYS A 107 16.16 -7.29 10.31
C LYS A 107 15.99 -8.46 9.35
N ASP A 108 14.87 -9.18 9.44
CA ASP A 108 14.56 -10.31 8.55
C ASP A 108 14.56 -9.88 7.08
N TRP A 109 14.00 -8.70 6.80
CA TRP A 109 14.03 -8.14 5.46
C TRP A 109 15.47 -7.76 5.04
N GLU A 110 16.23 -7.05 5.87
CA GLU A 110 17.59 -6.68 5.52
C GLU A 110 18.48 -7.91 5.23
N GLU A 111 18.35 -8.97 6.03
CA GLU A 111 19.04 -10.24 5.82
C GLU A 111 18.65 -10.91 4.50
N GLU A 112 17.36 -11.01 4.20
CA GLU A 112 16.87 -11.58 2.94
C GLU A 112 17.31 -10.73 1.73
N TRP A 113 17.27 -9.40 1.85
CA TRP A 113 17.72 -8.50 0.80
C TRP A 113 19.20 -8.68 0.50
N GLU A 114 20.02 -8.74 1.55
CA GLU A 114 21.45 -8.99 1.40
C GLU A 114 21.73 -10.35 0.76
N ARG A 115 20.99 -11.39 1.13
CA ARG A 115 21.12 -12.73 0.56
C ARG A 115 20.81 -12.73 -0.94
N VAL A 116 19.70 -12.11 -1.33
CA VAL A 116 19.32 -11.96 -2.75
C VAL A 116 20.36 -11.16 -3.51
N ARG A 117 20.81 -10.03 -2.94
CA ARG A 117 21.84 -9.18 -3.54
C ARG A 117 23.15 -9.92 -3.76
N LYS A 118 23.65 -10.66 -2.76
CA LYS A 118 24.87 -11.48 -2.87
C LYS A 118 24.71 -12.55 -3.95
N ALA A 119 23.57 -13.25 -3.98
CA ALA A 119 23.31 -14.27 -5.00
C ALA A 119 23.30 -13.68 -6.43
N ASP A 120 22.75 -12.48 -6.61
CA ASP A 120 22.74 -11.81 -7.91
C ASP A 120 24.11 -11.26 -8.30
N GLU A 121 24.87 -10.70 -7.36
CA GLU A 121 26.25 -10.26 -7.57
C GLU A 121 27.16 -11.44 -7.99
N GLU A 122 26.99 -12.61 -7.38
CA GLU A 122 27.71 -13.82 -7.80
C GLU A 122 27.32 -14.30 -9.19
N LYS A 123 26.03 -14.29 -9.55
CA LYS A 123 25.59 -14.63 -10.91
C LYS A 123 26.17 -13.65 -11.92
N LEU A 124 26.15 -12.35 -11.61
CA LEU A 124 26.67 -11.28 -12.45
C LEU A 124 28.20 -11.39 -12.60
N SER A 125 28.94 -11.67 -11.52
CA SER A 125 30.41 -11.83 -11.56
C SER A 125 30.82 -13.07 -12.35
N ARG A 126 30.15 -14.21 -12.14
CA ARG A 126 30.34 -15.44 -12.93
C ARG A 126 30.09 -15.18 -14.42
N ASN A 127 29.02 -14.48 -14.76
CA ASN A 127 28.70 -14.14 -16.15
C ASN A 127 29.69 -13.12 -16.75
N ARG A 128 30.14 -12.13 -15.97
CA ARG A 128 31.17 -11.16 -16.39
C ARG A 128 32.50 -11.85 -16.67
N ALA A 129 32.95 -12.75 -15.78
CA ALA A 129 34.17 -13.53 -15.97
C ALA A 129 34.11 -14.42 -17.23
N LYS A 130 32.95 -15.07 -17.49
CA LYS A 130 32.73 -15.83 -18.73
C LYS A 130 32.87 -14.95 -19.98
N ARG A 131 32.27 -13.74 -19.98
CA ARG A 131 32.37 -12.79 -21.09
C ARG A 131 33.79 -12.25 -21.28
N GLU A 132 34.49 -11.95 -20.19
CA GLU A 132 35.87 -11.47 -20.24
C GLU A 132 36.83 -12.55 -20.78
N LYS A 133 36.70 -13.80 -20.31
CA LYS A 133 37.45 -14.93 -20.86
C LYS A 133 37.18 -15.14 -22.36
N ALA A 134 35.92 -15.00 -22.80
CA ALA A 134 35.58 -15.05 -24.22
C ALA A 134 36.19 -13.88 -25.01
N LYS A 135 36.19 -12.66 -24.46
CA LYS A 135 36.83 -11.47 -25.06
C LYS A 135 38.34 -11.64 -25.17
N MET A 136 39.00 -12.15 -24.14
CA MET A 136 40.45 -12.44 -24.17
C MET A 136 40.80 -13.51 -25.21
N ARG A 137 40.00 -14.57 -25.34
CA ARG A 137 40.19 -15.58 -26.41
C ARG A 137 40.04 -14.97 -27.80
N LYS A 138 39.05 -14.11 -28.00
CA LYS A 138 38.82 -13.43 -29.28
C LYS A 138 39.88 -12.35 -29.59
N GLY A 139 40.38 -11.66 -28.56
CA GLY A 139 41.46 -10.67 -28.67
C GLY A 139 42.83 -11.30 -28.95
N LYS A 140 43.16 -12.42 -28.29
CA LYS A 140 44.40 -13.18 -28.56
C LYS A 140 44.39 -13.88 -29.93
N GLY A 141 43.22 -14.22 -30.46
CA GLY A 141 43.07 -14.73 -31.83
C GLY A 141 42.85 -13.66 -32.89
N GLY A 142 42.93 -12.37 -32.55
CA GLY A 142 42.50 -11.27 -33.42
C GLY A 142 43.55 -10.19 -33.72
N VAL A 143 44.79 -10.34 -33.25
CA VAL A 143 45.89 -9.38 -33.55
C VAL A 143 46.88 -9.94 -34.58
N GLY A 144 46.60 -11.09 -35.19
CA GLY A 144 47.42 -11.64 -36.26
C GLY A 144 46.59 -12.25 -37.39
N VAL A 145 46.83 -11.72 -38.60
CA VAL A 145 46.57 -12.36 -39.89
C VAL A 145 45.14 -12.23 -40.44
N GLY A 146 44.99 -11.28 -41.37
CA GLY A 146 44.03 -11.43 -42.45
C GLY A 146 44.46 -12.60 -43.34
N GLY A 147 43.57 -13.58 -43.51
CA GLY A 147 43.84 -14.77 -44.30
C GLY A 147 42.75 -15.84 -44.19
N VAL A 148 41.73 -15.70 -45.04
CA VAL A 148 40.90 -16.71 -45.71
C VAL A 148 40.21 -17.87 -44.93
N ALA A 149 38.89 -17.93 -45.15
CA ALA A 149 37.98 -19.08 -45.32
C ALA A 149 37.97 -20.28 -44.35
N GLY A 150 36.77 -20.62 -43.87
CA GLY A 150 36.44 -21.95 -43.34
C GLY A 150 35.19 -21.93 -42.46
N GLY A 151 34.04 -22.34 -43.00
CA GLY A 151 32.73 -22.17 -42.39
C GLY A 151 32.42 -23.04 -41.17
N ASN A 152 31.45 -22.58 -40.38
CA ASN A 152 30.26 -23.37 -40.06
C ASN A 152 29.19 -22.41 -39.50
N GLY A 153 28.11 -22.23 -40.26
CA GLY A 153 27.05 -21.28 -39.94
C GLY A 153 26.12 -21.80 -38.85
N VAL A 154 26.40 -21.48 -37.59
CA VAL A 154 25.36 -21.47 -36.55
C VAL A 154 24.69 -20.10 -36.61
N THR A 155 23.47 -20.10 -37.13
CA THR A 155 22.62 -18.92 -37.27
C THR A 155 22.45 -18.24 -35.91
N LYS A 156 22.88 -16.97 -35.82
CA LYS A 156 22.55 -16.11 -34.68
C LYS A 156 21.04 -15.90 -34.66
N LYS A 157 20.31 -16.66 -33.84
CA LYS A 157 18.94 -16.30 -33.45
C LYS A 157 19.03 -14.98 -32.68
N ARG A 158 18.70 -13.89 -33.36
CA ARG A 158 18.53 -12.57 -32.76
C ARG A 158 17.36 -12.70 -31.77
N LEU A 159 17.61 -12.52 -30.47
CA LEU A 159 16.53 -12.28 -29.51
C LEU A 159 15.89 -10.94 -29.89
N GLY A 160 14.76 -11.00 -30.61
CA GLY A 160 13.85 -9.87 -30.73
C GLY A 160 13.07 -9.68 -29.43
N PRO A 161 12.51 -8.49 -29.17
CA PRO A 161 11.69 -8.24 -27.99
C PRO A 161 10.48 -9.18 -28.00
N ALA A 162 10.23 -9.83 -26.87
CA ALA A 162 9.10 -10.74 -26.70
C ALA A 162 7.78 -9.99 -26.96
N LYS A 163 6.97 -10.49 -27.90
CA LYS A 163 5.60 -10.03 -28.10
C LYS A 163 4.77 -10.47 -26.88
N ILE A 164 4.28 -9.51 -26.12
CA ILE A 164 3.22 -9.72 -25.14
C ILE A 164 1.95 -10.06 -25.94
N ALA A 165 1.42 -11.26 -25.74
CA ALA A 165 0.16 -11.67 -26.35
C ALA A 165 -0.97 -10.86 -25.70
N GLN A 166 -1.58 -9.95 -26.47
CA GLN A 166 -2.90 -9.43 -26.17
C GLN A 166 -3.91 -10.52 -26.48
N VAL A 167 -4.61 -10.99 -25.46
CA VAL A 167 -5.80 -11.83 -25.65
C VAL A 167 -6.96 -10.88 -25.91
N GLU A 168 -7.32 -10.74 -27.20
CA GLU A 168 -8.61 -10.21 -27.62
C GLU A 168 -9.60 -11.37 -27.76
N SER A 169 -10.73 -11.26 -27.08
CA SER A 169 -11.94 -12.03 -27.39
C SER A 169 -13.12 -11.06 -27.41
N GLY A 170 -13.52 -10.62 -28.60
CA GLY A 170 -14.94 -10.37 -28.93
C GLY A 170 -15.55 -11.67 -29.48
N ASP A 171 -16.85 -11.90 -29.61
CA ASP A 171 -18.03 -11.04 -29.65
C ASP A 171 -19.30 -11.94 -29.66
N GLY A 172 -20.49 -11.38 -29.38
CA GLY A 172 -21.84 -11.93 -29.71
C GLY A 172 -22.58 -12.68 -28.58
N ALA A 173 -23.58 -12.09 -27.91
CA ALA A 173 -25.03 -12.01 -28.26
C ALA A 173 -25.74 -13.39 -28.21
N ASP A 174 -26.91 -13.64 -27.60
CA ASP A 174 -28.08 -12.81 -27.30
C ASP A 174 -29.05 -13.56 -26.32
N GLU A 175 -30.02 -12.80 -25.81
CA GLU A 175 -31.36 -13.18 -25.33
C GLU A 175 -31.68 -13.56 -23.86
N ALA A 176 -32.79 -12.93 -23.45
CA ALA A 176 -33.40 -12.82 -22.14
C ALA A 176 -34.25 -14.03 -21.72
N LYS A 177 -34.39 -14.24 -20.40
CA LYS A 177 -35.71 -14.43 -19.78
C LYS A 177 -35.67 -14.24 -18.26
N ALA A 178 -36.62 -13.44 -17.77
CA ALA A 178 -36.95 -13.23 -16.37
C ALA A 178 -37.67 -14.45 -15.77
N THR A 179 -37.52 -14.67 -14.44
CA THR A 179 -38.62 -14.89 -13.47
C THR A 179 -38.08 -14.92 -12.04
N GLU A 180 -38.83 -14.28 -11.14
CA GLU A 180 -38.60 -14.11 -9.70
C GLU A 180 -38.78 -15.42 -8.89
N ALA A 181 -38.06 -15.56 -7.78
CA ALA A 181 -38.55 -16.26 -6.59
C ALA A 181 -37.70 -15.95 -5.34
N THR A 182 -38.43 -15.63 -4.28
CA THR A 182 -38.09 -15.31 -2.89
C THR A 182 -37.39 -16.42 -2.11
N GLY A 183 -36.57 -16.07 -1.11
CA GLY A 183 -36.26 -16.98 0.01
C GLY A 183 -35.00 -16.63 0.81
N ASP A 184 -35.20 -16.18 2.05
CA ASP A 184 -34.18 -16.03 3.10
C ASP A 184 -33.36 -17.32 3.31
N ALA A 185 -32.02 -17.21 3.34
CA ALA A 185 -31.16 -18.13 4.09
C ALA A 185 -29.71 -17.59 4.20
N TYR A 186 -29.32 -17.28 5.44
CA TYR A 186 -27.99 -17.39 6.08
C TYR A 186 -26.77 -17.62 5.14
N ALA A 187 -25.95 -16.59 4.94
CA ALA A 187 -24.64 -16.75 4.32
C ALA A 187 -23.63 -17.33 5.32
N ALA A 188 -23.35 -18.62 5.17
CA ALA A 188 -22.14 -19.26 5.68
C ALA A 188 -20.93 -18.68 4.93
N VAL A 189 -19.87 -18.37 5.67
CA VAL A 189 -18.57 -17.97 5.12
C VAL A 189 -17.96 -19.20 4.46
N GLU A 190 -17.83 -19.19 3.13
CA GLU A 190 -16.99 -20.14 2.40
C GLU A 190 -15.53 -19.82 2.73
N GLU A 191 -14.85 -20.74 3.41
CA GLU A 191 -13.40 -20.71 3.55
C GLU A 191 -12.77 -21.09 2.21
N GLU A 192 -12.01 -20.16 1.63
CA GLU A 192 -11.22 -20.42 0.43
C GLU A 192 -10.09 -21.41 0.74
N ASN A 193 -10.03 -22.44 -0.09
CA ASN A 193 -9.09 -23.54 -0.09
C ASN A 193 -7.62 -23.09 0.09
N GLY A 194 -7.07 -23.31 1.28
CA GLY A 194 -5.64 -23.25 1.55
C GLY A 194 -4.91 -24.40 0.85
N ILE A 195 -3.79 -24.09 0.19
CA ILE A 195 -2.89 -25.05 -0.45
C ILE A 195 -2.13 -25.81 0.66
N THR A 196 -2.47 -27.08 0.86
CA THR A 196 -1.70 -28.01 1.70
C THR A 196 -0.50 -28.52 0.90
N ILE A 197 0.72 -28.14 1.32
CA ILE A 197 1.97 -28.68 0.78
C ILE A 197 2.35 -29.88 1.65
N HIS A 198 2.37 -31.08 1.06
CA HIS A 198 2.95 -32.27 1.68
C HIS A 198 4.45 -32.30 1.37
N GLU A 199 5.29 -32.27 2.41
CA GLU A 199 6.71 -32.62 2.31
C GLU A 199 6.81 -34.16 2.24
N ASP A 200 7.16 -34.68 1.06
CA ASP A 200 7.52 -36.09 0.87
C ASP A 200 8.94 -36.35 1.41
N ASP A 201 9.06 -37.38 2.23
CA ASP A 201 10.29 -38.10 2.59
C ASP A 201 10.17 -39.55 2.12
#